data_AF-A0A1X7RID7-F1
#
_entry.id   AF-A0A1X7RID7-F1
#
_cell.length_a   1.000
_cell.length_b   1.000
_cell.length_c   1.000
_cell.angle_alpha   90.00
_cell.angle_beta   90.00
_cell.angle_gamma   90.00
#
_symmetry.space_group_name_H-M   'P 1'
#
loop_
_entity.id
_entity.type
_entity.pdbx_description
1 polymer ?
#
loop_
_entity_poly.entity_id
_entity_poly.type
_entity_poly.pdbx_seq_one_letter_code
_entity_poly.pdbx_strand_id
1 'polypeptide(L)'
;MAGGFGFSGIPETIIEYVRTRDDIDSLNMISTESGDDDWGLGRLKVNGKEYLLEESFEPAKFAWIKAWKADKTGNCIFKGTSFNYNRIMANAAEITIVEAEEIIEIGERSPESMHLPGLNVNRLFKGEKWGKIEVLKLDEGDDNKKEMTTRDVIAQRAAKEFSENGVIGVGGYPKKGEESSDCINAGKESILPIPGASTFGSDVSFGQIRGGHLDMTVLGALECSQYGDICQLHDTWKDGQRHGWRHGSRRKFLKRPKF
;
A
#
# COMPACT_ATOMS: atom_id res chain seq x y z
N MET A 1 -0.80 -11.70 7.71
CA MET A 1 -0.88 -10.51 6.83
C MET A 1 0.15 -9.49 7.27
N ALA A 2 0.80 -8.83 6.32
CA ALA A 2 1.70 -7.69 6.60
C ALA A 2 1.15 -6.43 5.91
N GLY A 3 0.91 -5.37 6.68
CA GLY A 3 0.47 -4.08 6.16
C GLY A 3 1.56 -3.36 5.38
N GLY A 4 1.15 -2.37 4.58
CA GLY A 4 2.03 -1.47 3.86
C GLY A 4 1.60 -1.17 2.42
N PHE A 5 2.26 -0.19 1.80
CA PHE A 5 2.19 0.09 0.37
C PHE A 5 3.58 0.56 -0.08
N GLY A 6 4.24 -0.21 -0.96
CA GLY A 6 5.70 -0.15 -1.06
C GLY A 6 6.34 -0.28 0.34
N PHE A 7 7.40 0.46 0.62
CA PHE A 7 8.00 0.50 1.97
C PHE A 7 7.21 1.32 3.03
N SER A 8 6.12 2.02 2.68
CA SER A 8 5.38 2.84 3.65
C SER A 8 4.41 2.00 4.49
N GLY A 9 4.58 2.02 5.80
CA GLY A 9 3.72 1.29 6.74
C GLY A 9 4.01 -0.22 6.85
N ILE A 10 5.16 -0.70 6.36
CA ILE A 10 5.63 -2.08 6.58
C ILE A 10 6.05 -2.29 8.05
N PRO A 11 5.68 -3.41 8.70
CA PRO A 11 6.16 -3.80 10.04
C PRO A 11 7.60 -4.35 10.01
N GLU A 12 8.57 -3.49 9.68
CA GLU A 12 9.96 -3.90 9.46
C GLU A 12 10.60 -4.64 10.64
N THR A 13 10.40 -4.18 11.87
CA THR A 13 11.01 -4.78 13.07
C THR A 13 10.51 -6.21 13.29
N ILE A 14 9.22 -6.47 13.05
CA ILE A 14 8.63 -7.80 13.20
C ILE A 14 9.10 -8.74 12.08
N ILE A 15 9.22 -8.25 10.84
CA ILE A 15 9.77 -9.01 9.71
C ILE A 15 11.22 -9.41 9.98
N GLU A 16 12.05 -8.48 10.46
CA GLU A 16 13.43 -8.78 10.85
C GLU A 16 13.52 -9.75 12.02
N TYR A 17 12.69 -9.59 13.06
CA TYR A 17 12.64 -10.53 14.19
C TYR A 17 12.27 -11.95 13.74
N VAL A 18 11.22 -12.11 12.93
CA VAL A 18 10.81 -13.44 12.41
C VAL A 18 11.88 -14.04 11.49
N ARG A 19 12.64 -13.23 10.75
CA ARG A 19 13.78 -13.71 9.97
C ARG A 19 14.93 -14.29 10.82
N THR A 20 14.98 -13.97 12.12
CA THR A 20 15.99 -14.52 13.06
C THR A 20 15.52 -15.75 13.84
N ARG A 21 14.35 -16.31 13.51
CA ARG A 21 13.70 -17.38 14.29
C ARG A 21 13.71 -18.71 13.52
N ASP A 22 14.69 -19.56 13.82
CA ASP A 22 14.87 -20.88 13.20
C ASP A 22 13.71 -21.88 13.48
N ASP A 23 12.85 -21.57 14.45
CA ASP A 23 11.65 -22.34 14.82
C ASP A 23 10.37 -21.87 14.11
N ILE A 24 10.47 -20.94 13.15
CA ILE A 24 9.36 -20.51 12.29
C ILE A 24 9.61 -21.00 10.86
N ASP A 25 9.01 -22.13 10.50
CA ASP A 25 8.95 -22.62 9.13
C ASP A 25 7.54 -22.42 8.49
N SER A 26 7.44 -22.66 7.18
CA SER A 26 6.17 -22.80 6.45
C SER A 26 5.18 -21.61 6.55
N LEU A 27 5.67 -20.37 6.44
CA LEU A 27 4.86 -19.16 6.58
C LEU A 27 4.15 -18.74 5.27
N ASN A 28 2.82 -18.84 5.24
CA ASN A 28 1.99 -18.24 4.18
C ASN A 28 1.77 -16.74 4.45
N MET A 29 2.42 -15.88 3.66
CA MET A 29 2.30 -14.43 3.74
C MET A 29 1.25 -13.90 2.76
N ILE A 30 0.25 -13.19 3.28
CA ILE A 30 -0.65 -12.34 2.49
C ILE A 30 -0.15 -10.89 2.61
N SER A 31 0.19 -10.30 1.46
CA SER A 31 0.71 -8.95 1.24
C SER A 31 0.00 -8.36 0.03
N THR A 32 -0.09 -7.04 -0.05
CA THR A 32 -0.66 -6.32 -1.20
C THR A 32 0.31 -6.24 -2.38
N GLU A 33 1.59 -6.54 -2.14
CA GLU A 33 2.63 -6.66 -3.15
C GLU A 33 3.17 -8.11 -3.15
N SER A 34 3.09 -8.80 -4.28
CA SER A 34 3.40 -10.24 -4.56
C SER A 34 2.29 -11.26 -4.24
N GLY A 35 1.92 -12.10 -5.22
CA GLY A 35 0.98 -13.23 -5.09
C GLY A 35 1.21 -14.34 -6.15
N ASP A 36 0.60 -15.53 -5.95
CA ASP A 36 0.54 -16.77 -6.80
C ASP A 36 -0.40 -17.77 -6.03
N ASP A 37 -1.18 -18.74 -6.56
CA ASP A 37 -1.77 -18.99 -7.89
C ASP A 37 -3.06 -19.92 -7.81
N ASP A 38 -3.66 -20.20 -6.62
CA ASP A 38 -4.51 -21.41 -6.34
C ASP A 38 -6.05 -21.24 -6.11
N TRP A 39 -6.64 -20.03 -6.02
CA TRP A 39 -8.08 -19.86 -5.73
C TRP A 39 -8.77 -18.79 -6.59
N GLY A 40 -10.06 -18.97 -6.86
CA GLY A 40 -10.68 -18.49 -8.11
C GLY A 40 -11.95 -17.64 -7.99
N LEU A 41 -12.21 -16.93 -9.10
CA LEU A 41 -13.21 -15.87 -9.25
C LEU A 41 -14.55 -16.35 -9.83
N GLY A 42 -15.67 -16.03 -9.17
CA GLY A 42 -17.02 -16.25 -9.67
C GLY A 42 -17.56 -15.09 -10.53
N ARG A 43 -18.58 -15.34 -11.38
CA ARG A 43 -19.30 -14.29 -12.12
C ARG A 43 -20.72 -14.12 -11.59
N LEU A 44 -21.09 -12.88 -11.26
CA LEU A 44 -22.42 -12.48 -10.80
C LEU A 44 -23.03 -11.44 -11.77
N LYS A 45 -24.34 -11.46 -11.99
CA LYS A 45 -25.06 -10.43 -12.78
C LYS A 45 -26.07 -9.69 -11.91
N VAL A 46 -25.95 -8.37 -11.84
CA VAL A 46 -26.91 -7.49 -11.12
C VAL A 46 -27.22 -6.29 -12.02
N ASN A 47 -28.51 -5.99 -12.22
CA ASN A 47 -28.97 -4.84 -13.02
C ASN A 47 -28.32 -4.73 -14.41
N GLY A 48 -28.08 -5.87 -15.07
CA GLY A 48 -27.46 -5.94 -16.40
C GLY A 48 -25.93 -5.74 -16.43
N LYS A 49 -25.28 -5.44 -15.29
CA LYS A 49 -23.82 -5.39 -15.16
C LYS A 49 -23.28 -6.74 -14.70
N GLU A 50 -22.12 -7.12 -15.24
CA GLU A 50 -21.32 -8.24 -14.75
C GLU A 50 -20.42 -7.79 -13.61
N TYR A 51 -20.35 -8.62 -12.58
CA TYR A 51 -19.54 -8.46 -11.38
C TYR A 51 -18.71 -9.71 -11.16
N LEU A 52 -17.56 -9.52 -10.53
CA LEU A 52 -16.76 -10.60 -9.98
C LEU A 52 -17.21 -10.88 -8.54
N LEU A 53 -17.47 -12.15 -8.25
CA LEU A 53 -17.69 -12.63 -6.89
C LEU A 53 -16.35 -13.14 -6.37
N GLU A 54 -15.81 -12.41 -5.39
CA GLU A 54 -14.67 -12.81 -4.57
C GLU A 54 -15.20 -13.34 -3.23
N GLU A 55 -14.62 -14.44 -2.74
CA GLU A 55 -14.83 -14.86 -1.36
C GLU A 55 -13.95 -14.05 -0.41
N SER A 56 -14.42 -13.84 0.82
CA SER A 56 -13.57 -13.25 1.86
C SER A 56 -12.47 -14.25 2.24
N PHE A 57 -11.24 -13.77 2.41
CA PHE A 57 -10.17 -14.61 2.96
C PHE A 57 -10.53 -15.08 4.37
N GLU A 58 -10.20 -16.33 4.69
CA GLU A 58 -10.21 -16.82 6.07
C GLU A 58 -9.33 -15.90 6.96
N PRO A 59 -9.73 -15.60 8.20
CA PRO A 59 -8.96 -14.74 9.10
C PRO A 59 -7.51 -15.20 9.21
N ALA A 60 -6.56 -14.29 9.00
CA ALA A 60 -5.16 -14.65 9.14
C ALA A 60 -4.84 -14.90 10.62
N LYS A 61 -4.09 -15.95 10.94
CA LYS A 61 -3.65 -16.20 12.33
C LYS A 61 -2.96 -14.98 12.97
N PHE A 62 -2.22 -14.21 12.16
CA PHE A 62 -1.51 -13.02 12.59
C PHE A 62 -1.65 -11.85 11.61
N ALA A 63 -1.83 -10.64 12.16
CA ALA A 63 -1.60 -9.37 11.48
C ALA A 63 -0.49 -8.58 12.19
N TRP A 64 0.42 -7.99 11.41
CA TRP A 64 1.51 -7.16 11.90
C TRP A 64 1.34 -5.75 11.35
N ILE A 65 1.20 -4.79 12.26
CA ILE A 65 0.61 -3.48 11.97
C ILE A 65 1.55 -2.38 12.47
N LYS A 66 1.87 -1.40 11.62
CA LYS A 66 2.60 -0.18 12.00
C LYS A 66 1.62 0.94 12.30
N ALA A 67 1.61 1.43 13.54
CA ALA A 67 0.91 2.65 13.94
C ALA A 67 1.90 3.82 14.13
N TRP A 68 1.42 5.06 14.02
CA TRP A 68 2.20 6.21 14.45
C TRP A 68 2.12 6.36 15.98
N LYS A 69 0.90 6.38 16.53
CA LYS A 69 0.66 6.37 17.97
C LYS A 69 -0.29 5.26 18.35
N ALA A 70 -0.15 4.74 19.57
CA ALA A 70 -1.16 3.89 20.18
C ALA A 70 -1.31 4.21 21.67
N ASP A 71 -2.53 4.21 22.20
CA ASP A 71 -2.72 4.30 23.66
C ASP A 71 -2.52 2.93 24.34
N LYS A 72 -2.41 2.94 25.68
CA LYS A 72 -2.23 1.71 26.48
C LYS A 72 -3.40 0.72 26.42
N THR A 73 -4.54 1.07 25.81
CA THR A 73 -5.66 0.14 25.53
C THR A 73 -5.62 -0.43 24.12
N GLY A 74 -4.66 0.01 23.28
CA GLY A 74 -4.48 -0.45 21.91
C GLY A 74 -5.20 0.41 20.86
N ASN A 75 -5.84 1.52 21.21
CA ASN A 75 -6.40 2.40 20.18
C ASN A 75 -5.26 3.05 19.40
N CYS A 76 -5.27 2.90 18.06
CA CYS A 76 -4.16 3.33 17.21
C CYS A 76 -4.54 4.49 16.29
N ILE A 77 -3.54 5.34 16.05
CA ILE A 77 -3.55 6.45 15.10
C ILE A 77 -2.47 6.19 14.05
N PHE A 78 -2.83 6.32 12.78
CA PHE A 78 -1.90 6.24 11.64
C PHE A 78 -1.56 7.63 11.13
N LYS A 79 -0.43 7.77 10.43
CA LYS A 79 0.08 9.06 9.95
C LYS A 79 0.26 9.04 8.44
N GLY A 80 -0.28 10.04 7.74
CA GLY A 80 -0.18 10.13 6.29
C GLY A 80 -0.71 8.88 5.57
N THR A 81 -0.02 8.48 4.51
CA THR A 81 -0.28 7.28 3.72
C THR A 81 0.21 5.97 4.36
N SER A 82 0.76 6.01 5.59
CA SER A 82 0.98 4.76 6.36
C SER A 82 -0.32 4.11 6.86
N PHE A 83 -1.44 4.86 6.79
CA PHE A 83 -2.77 4.36 7.17
C PHE A 83 -3.18 3.16 6.30
N ASN A 84 -3.14 3.33 4.97
CA ASN A 84 -3.25 2.30 3.94
C ASN A 84 -4.00 1.00 4.35
N TYR A 85 -3.37 -0.16 4.24
CA TYR A 85 -3.94 -1.46 4.55
C TYR A 85 -3.85 -1.83 6.04
N ASN A 86 -3.08 -1.09 6.85
CA ASN A 86 -2.82 -1.40 8.24
C ASN A 86 -4.13 -1.61 9.05
N ARG A 87 -5.15 -0.76 8.86
CA ARG A 87 -6.45 -0.90 9.55
C ARG A 87 -7.26 -2.12 9.12
N ILE A 88 -7.38 -2.39 7.82
CA ILE A 88 -8.18 -3.52 7.35
C ILE A 88 -7.52 -4.87 7.69
N MET A 89 -6.18 -4.95 7.64
CA MET A 89 -5.46 -6.16 8.06
C MET A 89 -5.55 -6.40 9.57
N ALA A 90 -5.56 -5.35 10.40
CA ALA A 90 -5.77 -5.47 11.84
C ALA A 90 -7.15 -6.05 12.20
N ASN A 91 -8.15 -5.82 11.35
CA ASN A 91 -9.52 -6.28 11.56
C ASN A 91 -9.79 -7.70 11.03
N ALA A 92 -8.91 -8.25 10.19
CA ALA A 92 -9.09 -9.54 9.51
C ALA A 92 -8.09 -10.62 10.00
N ALA A 93 -7.67 -10.54 11.26
CA ALA A 93 -6.78 -11.51 11.88
C ALA A 93 -7.23 -11.94 13.29
N GLU A 94 -6.85 -13.17 13.68
CA GLU A 94 -7.07 -13.70 15.03
C GLU A 94 -6.20 -12.99 16.09
N ILE A 95 -4.94 -12.74 15.74
CA ILE A 95 -3.94 -12.09 16.62
C ILE A 95 -3.27 -10.94 15.89
N THR A 96 -3.71 -9.73 16.21
CA THR A 96 -3.08 -8.48 15.76
C THR A 96 -1.99 -8.03 16.72
N ILE A 97 -0.81 -7.78 16.17
CA ILE A 97 0.36 -7.25 16.85
C ILE A 97 0.66 -5.87 16.26
N VAL A 98 0.54 -4.83 17.09
CA VAL A 98 0.85 -3.45 16.71
C VAL A 98 2.24 -3.05 17.19
N GLU A 99 3.02 -2.54 16.27
CA GLU A 99 4.23 -1.75 16.50
C GLU A 99 3.87 -0.25 16.37
N ALA A 100 4.06 0.53 17.43
CA ALA A 100 3.79 1.97 17.43
C ALA A 100 5.06 2.81 17.62
N GLU A 101 5.17 3.96 16.95
CA GLU A 101 6.29 4.89 17.18
C GLU A 101 6.26 5.49 18.59
N GLU A 102 5.06 5.73 19.09
CA GLU A 102 4.82 6.34 20.39
C GLU A 102 3.65 5.63 21.10
N ILE A 103 3.89 5.20 22.34
CA ILE A 103 2.81 4.74 23.23
C ILE A 103 2.42 5.91 24.12
N ILE A 104 1.17 6.35 24.01
CA ILE A 104 0.61 7.51 24.70
C ILE A 104 -0.28 7.10 25.89
N GLU A 105 -0.58 8.06 26.77
CA GLU A 105 -1.49 7.82 27.89
C GLU A 105 -2.96 7.75 27.45
N ILE A 106 -3.76 7.00 28.22
CA ILE A 106 -5.20 6.85 27.97
C ILE A 106 -5.88 8.22 28.11
N GLY A 107 -6.58 8.66 27.08
CA GLY A 107 -7.25 9.96 27.04
C GLY A 107 -6.37 11.15 26.61
N GLU A 108 -5.10 10.95 26.26
CA GLU A 108 -4.26 12.00 25.65
C GLU A 108 -4.78 12.44 24.27
N ARG A 109 -5.57 11.56 23.62
CA ARG A 109 -6.22 11.78 22.32
C ARG A 109 -7.71 11.55 22.46
N SER A 110 -8.52 12.33 21.74
CA SER A 110 -9.98 12.16 21.79
C SER A 110 -10.40 10.90 20.99
N PRO A 111 -11.51 10.23 21.36
CA PRO A 111 -11.98 9.03 20.68
C PRO A 111 -12.18 9.22 19.16
N GLU A 112 -12.60 10.42 18.74
CA GLU A 112 -12.84 10.79 17.33
C GLU A 112 -11.56 10.82 16.49
N SER A 113 -10.38 10.86 17.12
CA SER A 113 -9.08 10.84 16.45
C SER A 113 -8.46 9.43 16.32
N MET A 114 -9.13 8.39 16.84
CA MET A 114 -8.64 7.01 16.79
C MET A 114 -9.06 6.31 15.49
N HIS A 115 -8.11 5.73 14.77
CA HIS A 115 -8.36 5.09 13.47
C HIS A 115 -8.69 3.60 13.59
N LEU A 116 -8.05 2.92 14.55
CA LEU A 116 -8.23 1.49 14.84
C LEU A 116 -8.57 1.33 16.34
N PRO A 117 -9.75 0.80 16.70
CA PRO A 117 -10.09 0.50 18.09
C PRO A 117 -9.19 -0.60 18.68
N GLY A 118 -8.82 -0.45 19.95
CA GLY A 118 -7.96 -1.41 20.66
C GLY A 118 -8.56 -2.81 20.84
N LEU A 119 -9.88 -2.96 20.63
CA LEU A 119 -10.55 -4.28 20.54
C LEU A 119 -9.89 -5.21 19.52
N ASN A 120 -9.37 -4.64 18.43
CA ASN A 120 -8.70 -5.36 17.34
C ASN A 120 -7.19 -5.49 17.56
N VAL A 121 -6.66 -5.27 18.78
CA VAL A 121 -5.23 -5.27 19.08
C VAL A 121 -4.93 -6.21 20.25
N ASN A 122 -4.30 -7.36 19.97
CA ASN A 122 -4.00 -8.37 20.97
C ASN A 122 -2.64 -8.12 21.67
N ARG A 123 -1.70 -7.47 20.97
CA ARG A 123 -0.37 -7.10 21.47
C ARG A 123 0.01 -5.72 20.95
N LEU A 124 0.59 -4.89 21.81
CA LEU A 124 1.13 -3.58 21.47
C LEU A 124 2.56 -3.49 22.02
N PHE A 125 3.48 -2.99 21.21
CA PHE A 125 4.81 -2.60 21.66
C PHE A 125 5.29 -1.32 20.97
N LYS A 126 6.24 -0.64 21.62
CA LYS A 126 6.98 0.47 21.01
C LYS A 126 8.19 -0.12 20.30
N GLY A 127 8.23 0.01 18.97
CA GLY A 127 9.42 -0.35 18.19
C GLY A 127 10.58 0.64 18.36
N GLU A 128 11.59 0.52 17.48
CA GLU A 128 12.82 1.33 17.56
C GLU A 128 13.21 2.01 16.25
N LYS A 129 12.71 1.54 15.10
CA LYS A 129 13.13 1.96 13.76
C LYS A 129 11.92 2.00 12.82
N TRP A 130 11.85 3.05 12.01
CA TRP A 130 10.67 3.34 11.20
C TRP A 130 11.06 3.87 9.83
N GLY A 131 10.33 3.41 8.82
CA GLY A 131 10.07 4.13 7.57
C GLY A 131 11.27 4.44 6.67
N LYS A 132 11.32 3.79 5.51
CA LYS A 132 12.19 4.18 4.38
C LYS A 132 11.36 4.78 3.26
N ILE A 133 11.90 5.78 2.57
CA ILE A 133 11.34 6.31 1.33
C ILE A 133 11.93 5.50 0.18
N GLU A 134 11.09 4.84 -0.62
CA GLU A 134 11.53 4.01 -1.75
C GLU A 134 12.12 4.86 -2.88
N VAL A 135 11.39 5.90 -3.27
CA VAL A 135 11.78 6.84 -4.33
C VAL A 135 11.81 8.25 -3.73
N LEU A 136 12.97 8.68 -3.24
CA LEU A 136 13.11 10.05 -2.73
C LEU A 136 13.03 11.04 -3.89
N LYS A 137 11.96 11.84 -3.89
CA LYS A 137 11.77 13.01 -4.74
C LYS A 137 11.73 14.25 -3.87
N LEU A 138 12.53 15.25 -4.24
CA LEU A 138 12.58 16.54 -3.57
C LEU A 138 12.21 17.65 -4.55
N ASP A 139 11.65 18.74 -4.04
CA ASP A 139 11.59 20.02 -4.74
C ASP A 139 13.01 20.63 -4.73
N GLU A 140 13.67 20.60 -5.88
CA GLU A 140 15.02 21.15 -6.08
C GLU A 140 15.03 22.69 -6.27
N GLY A 141 13.85 23.32 -6.38
CA GLY A 141 13.73 24.74 -6.69
C GLY A 141 13.74 25.06 -8.20
N ASP A 142 13.52 26.33 -8.51
CA ASP A 142 13.04 26.81 -9.81
C ASP A 142 14.15 27.01 -10.88
N ASP A 143 15.25 26.29 -10.78
CA ASP A 143 16.50 26.55 -11.54
C ASP A 143 16.46 26.14 -13.02
N ASN A 144 15.42 25.42 -13.48
CA ASN A 144 15.16 25.18 -14.90
C ASN A 144 13.66 25.00 -15.18
N LYS A 145 12.92 26.10 -15.30
CA LYS A 145 11.57 26.11 -15.89
C LYS A 145 11.62 25.75 -17.37
N LYS A 146 11.59 24.44 -17.65
CA LYS A 146 11.20 23.93 -18.96
C LYS A 146 9.76 24.36 -19.23
N GLU A 147 9.51 24.99 -20.38
CA GLU A 147 8.19 25.50 -20.72
C GLU A 147 7.19 24.33 -20.75
N MET A 148 6.24 24.34 -19.81
CA MET A 148 5.28 23.24 -19.64
C MET A 148 4.27 23.24 -20.79
N THR A 149 4.15 22.09 -21.45
CA THR A 149 3.07 21.89 -22.41
C THR A 149 1.72 21.77 -21.69
N THR A 150 0.62 21.96 -22.41
CA THR A 150 -0.73 21.72 -21.88
C THR A 150 -0.90 20.30 -21.33
N ARG A 151 -0.19 19.30 -21.90
CA ARG A 151 -0.19 17.92 -21.39
C ARG A 151 0.46 17.84 -20.02
N ASP A 152 1.59 18.53 -19.81
CA ASP A 152 2.29 18.56 -18.53
C ASP A 152 1.43 19.24 -17.44
N VAL A 153 0.71 20.31 -17.78
CA VAL A 153 -0.24 20.98 -16.86
C VAL A 153 -1.39 20.05 -16.47
N ILE A 154 -1.97 19.32 -17.43
CA ILE A 154 -3.06 18.37 -17.17
C ILE A 154 -2.55 17.20 -16.31
N ALA A 155 -1.40 16.62 -16.65
CA ALA A 155 -0.79 15.54 -15.89
C ALA A 155 -0.45 15.97 -14.45
N GLN A 156 0.15 17.15 -14.26
CA GLN A 156 0.45 17.69 -12.93
C GLN A 156 -0.79 18.05 -12.11
N ARG A 157 -1.95 18.33 -12.73
CA ARG A 157 -3.22 18.46 -11.99
C ARG A 157 -3.78 17.10 -11.62
N ALA A 158 -3.87 16.18 -12.58
CA ALA A 158 -4.38 14.82 -12.34
C ALA A 158 -3.60 14.09 -11.22
N ALA A 159 -2.27 14.28 -11.16
CA ALA A 159 -1.42 13.72 -10.12
C ALA A 159 -1.66 14.27 -8.69
N LYS A 160 -2.46 15.34 -8.53
CA LYS A 160 -2.72 16.00 -7.25
C LYS A 160 -4.06 15.61 -6.61
N GLU A 161 -4.98 15.04 -7.36
CA GLU A 161 -6.36 14.83 -6.88
C GLU A 161 -6.47 13.63 -5.93
N PHE A 162 -6.02 12.44 -6.35
CA PHE A 162 -6.23 11.18 -5.62
C PHE A 162 -5.07 10.20 -5.83
N SER A 163 -4.63 9.54 -4.76
CA SER A 163 -3.65 8.44 -4.79
C SER A 163 -4.20 7.22 -4.05
N GLU A 164 -4.13 6.05 -4.71
CA GLU A 164 -4.77 4.80 -4.26
C GLU A 164 -4.31 4.32 -2.88
N ASN A 165 -3.10 4.69 -2.48
CA ASN A 165 -2.50 4.37 -1.18
C ASN A 165 -3.08 5.18 0.01
N GLY A 166 -4.14 5.96 -0.21
CA GLY A 166 -4.95 6.52 0.86
C GLY A 166 -4.78 8.02 1.09
N VAL A 167 -4.59 8.82 0.03
CA VAL A 167 -4.55 10.30 0.14
C VAL A 167 -5.27 11.01 -1.01
N ILE A 168 -6.08 12.01 -0.67
CA ILE A 168 -6.66 13.02 -1.57
C ILE A 168 -5.96 14.36 -1.30
N GLY A 169 -5.67 15.13 -2.35
CA GLY A 169 -4.91 16.38 -2.23
C GLY A 169 -3.40 16.12 -2.09
N VAL A 170 -2.85 15.34 -3.01
CA VAL A 170 -1.40 15.19 -3.17
C VAL A 170 -0.84 16.52 -3.68
N GLY A 171 0.23 17.02 -3.06
CA GLY A 171 0.87 18.28 -3.42
C GLY A 171 2.08 18.08 -4.33
N GLY A 172 3.09 18.93 -4.13
CA GLY A 172 4.40 18.76 -4.76
C GLY A 172 5.28 17.77 -4.00
N TYR A 173 6.51 17.63 -4.49
CA TYR A 173 7.58 16.97 -3.74
C TYR A 173 8.01 17.83 -2.53
N PRO A 174 8.41 17.22 -1.41
CA PRO A 174 8.91 17.93 -0.24
C PRO A 174 10.24 18.64 -0.51
N LYS A 175 10.54 19.73 0.21
CA LYS A 175 11.91 20.24 0.26
C LYS A 175 12.77 19.35 1.15
N LYS A 176 14.09 19.45 1.01
CA LYS A 176 15.04 18.72 1.85
C LYS A 176 14.85 19.05 3.34
N GLY A 177 14.56 18.04 4.14
CA GLY A 177 14.21 18.13 5.56
C GLY A 177 12.70 18.11 5.84
N GLU A 178 11.85 18.16 4.81
CA GLU A 178 10.39 18.07 4.91
C GLU A 178 9.87 16.69 4.46
N GLU A 179 10.73 15.82 3.91
CA GLU A 179 10.35 14.49 3.45
C GLU A 179 9.89 13.55 4.56
N SER A 180 8.91 12.68 4.26
CA SER A 180 8.43 11.67 5.21
C SER A 180 8.11 10.35 4.52
N SER A 181 8.59 9.24 5.10
CA SER A 181 8.24 7.87 4.71
C SER A 181 6.78 7.51 4.99
N ASP A 182 6.09 8.30 5.82
CA ASP A 182 4.65 8.24 6.02
C ASP A 182 3.85 9.00 4.95
N CYS A 183 4.49 9.73 4.02
CA CYS A 183 3.82 10.53 2.99
C CYS A 183 4.40 10.23 1.59
N ILE A 184 3.84 9.23 0.92
CA ILE A 184 4.22 8.83 -0.45
C ILE A 184 3.01 8.81 -1.39
N ASN A 185 3.23 8.86 -2.70
CA ASN A 185 2.19 8.59 -3.71
C ASN A 185 2.16 7.10 -4.12
N ALA A 186 1.23 6.73 -5.03
CA ALA A 186 1.15 5.39 -5.62
C ALA A 186 2.44 4.95 -6.34
N GLY A 187 3.21 5.89 -6.90
CA GLY A 187 4.55 5.66 -7.48
C GLY A 187 5.66 5.46 -6.43
N LYS A 188 5.31 5.43 -5.14
CA LYS A 188 6.22 5.37 -3.97
C LYS A 188 7.19 6.57 -3.85
N GLU A 189 6.86 7.66 -4.52
CA GLU A 189 7.57 8.92 -4.43
C GLU A 189 7.16 9.70 -3.20
N SER A 190 8.10 10.33 -2.50
CA SER A 190 7.81 11.23 -1.37
C SER A 190 7.01 12.46 -1.81
N ILE A 191 5.90 12.75 -1.12
CA ILE A 191 5.01 13.89 -1.43
C ILE A 191 4.66 14.70 -0.18
N LEU A 192 4.19 15.93 -0.39
CA LEU A 192 3.54 16.73 0.65
C LEU A 192 2.03 16.80 0.40
N PRO A 193 1.15 16.48 1.38
CA PRO A 193 -0.27 16.78 1.29
C PRO A 193 -0.53 18.30 1.25
N ILE A 194 -1.50 18.76 0.44
CA ILE A 194 -1.89 20.18 0.39
C ILE A 194 -2.81 20.58 1.56
N PRO A 195 -2.99 21.88 1.87
CA PRO A 195 -4.05 22.32 2.77
C PRO A 195 -5.43 21.85 2.26
N GLY A 196 -6.18 21.14 3.11
CA GLY A 196 -7.45 20.49 2.73
C GLY A 196 -7.31 19.03 2.26
N ALA A 197 -6.09 18.48 2.19
CA ALA A 197 -5.86 17.07 1.94
C ALA A 197 -6.50 16.17 3.01
N SER A 198 -6.83 14.94 2.63
CA SER A 198 -7.42 13.93 3.52
C SER A 198 -6.70 12.60 3.37
N THR A 199 -6.48 11.90 4.48
CA THR A 199 -5.77 10.60 4.53
C THR A 199 -6.68 9.51 5.09
N PHE A 200 -6.69 8.34 4.47
CA PHE A 200 -7.64 7.26 4.75
C PHE A 200 -7.03 5.88 4.48
N GLY A 201 -7.71 4.83 4.94
CA GLY A 201 -7.32 3.45 4.67
C GLY A 201 -7.61 3.03 3.22
N SER A 202 -6.93 1.99 2.75
CA SER A 202 -7.11 1.42 1.40
C SER A 202 -8.54 0.90 1.20
N ASP A 203 -9.22 0.48 2.27
CA ASP A 203 -10.64 0.11 2.27
C ASP A 203 -11.54 1.25 1.80
N VAL A 204 -11.30 2.46 2.31
CA VAL A 204 -12.00 3.68 1.89
C VAL A 204 -11.59 4.05 0.46
N SER A 205 -10.30 3.99 0.14
CA SER A 205 -9.74 4.29 -1.18
C SER A 205 -10.41 3.48 -2.31
N PHE A 206 -10.37 2.15 -2.22
CA PHE A 206 -11.01 1.27 -3.19
C PHE A 206 -12.54 1.30 -3.10
N GLY A 207 -13.12 1.65 -1.95
CA GLY A 207 -14.54 1.96 -1.80
C GLY A 207 -14.96 3.17 -2.65
N GLN A 208 -14.20 4.25 -2.62
CA GLN A 208 -14.44 5.46 -3.42
C GLN A 208 -14.31 5.18 -4.92
N ILE A 209 -13.26 4.46 -5.35
CA ILE A 209 -13.06 4.03 -6.73
C ILE A 209 -14.26 3.18 -7.21
N ARG A 210 -14.60 2.10 -6.47
CA ARG A 210 -15.66 1.16 -6.85
C ARG A 210 -17.06 1.76 -6.78
N GLY A 211 -17.28 2.71 -5.88
CA GLY A 211 -18.54 3.46 -5.77
C GLY A 211 -18.78 4.45 -6.91
N GLY A 212 -17.78 4.72 -7.76
CA GLY A 212 -17.90 5.69 -8.86
C GLY A 212 -17.82 7.14 -8.37
N HIS A 213 -17.07 7.40 -7.29
CA HIS A 213 -16.91 8.74 -6.71
C HIS A 213 -15.78 9.57 -7.36
N LEU A 214 -15.09 9.02 -8.38
CA LEU A 214 -14.06 9.72 -9.15
C LEU A 214 -14.62 10.11 -10.53
N ASP A 215 -14.60 11.40 -10.86
CA ASP A 215 -15.09 11.92 -12.14
C ASP A 215 -14.19 11.54 -13.33
N MET A 216 -12.91 11.29 -13.09
CA MET A 216 -11.92 10.97 -14.10
C MET A 216 -10.84 10.04 -13.55
N THR A 217 -10.34 9.15 -14.40
CA THR A 217 -9.18 8.29 -14.11
C THR A 217 -8.18 8.43 -15.25
N VAL A 218 -6.91 8.68 -14.93
CA VAL A 218 -5.82 8.81 -15.90
C VAL A 218 -4.81 7.71 -15.61
N LEU A 219 -4.56 6.85 -16.59
CA LEU A 219 -3.65 5.70 -16.48
C LEU A 219 -2.64 5.74 -17.64
N GLY A 220 -1.42 5.28 -17.38
CA GLY A 220 -0.59 4.75 -18.47
C GLY A 220 -1.13 3.41 -18.97
N ALA A 221 -0.62 2.92 -20.09
CA ALA A 221 -0.84 1.55 -20.57
C ALA A 221 0.40 1.12 -21.36
N LEU A 222 0.74 -0.17 -21.34
CA LEU A 222 1.76 -0.72 -22.24
C LEU A 222 1.20 -0.86 -23.66
N GLU A 223 -0.03 -1.38 -23.76
CA GLU A 223 -0.76 -1.56 -25.01
C GLU A 223 -2.22 -1.16 -24.84
N CYS A 224 -2.80 -0.59 -25.91
CA CYS A 224 -4.23 -0.28 -26.00
C CYS A 224 -4.80 -0.88 -27.29
N SER A 225 -5.96 -1.52 -27.22
CA SER A 225 -6.67 -1.98 -28.42
C SER A 225 -7.43 -0.83 -29.09
N GLN A 226 -7.79 -1.02 -30.37
CA GLN A 226 -8.70 -0.10 -31.08
C GLN A 226 -10.11 -0.03 -30.49
N TYR A 227 -10.47 -0.96 -29.59
CA TYR A 227 -11.78 -1.04 -28.94
C TYR A 227 -11.78 -0.44 -27.53
N GLY A 228 -10.62 0.03 -27.04
CA GLY A 228 -10.47 0.63 -25.71
C GLY A 228 -10.03 -0.34 -24.61
N ASP A 229 -9.65 -1.58 -24.94
CA ASP A 229 -9.03 -2.48 -23.98
C ASP A 229 -7.62 -1.96 -23.63
N ILE A 230 -7.24 -2.06 -22.34
CA ILE A 230 -5.93 -1.63 -21.84
C ILE A 230 -5.15 -2.80 -21.24
N CYS A 231 -3.85 -2.87 -21.54
CA CYS A 231 -2.95 -3.87 -20.96
C CYS A 231 -1.76 -3.20 -20.25
N GLN A 232 -1.50 -3.66 -19.02
CA GLN A 232 -0.40 -3.21 -18.15
C GLN A 232 0.64 -4.29 -17.88
N LEU A 233 0.29 -5.57 -18.11
CA LEU A 233 1.15 -6.71 -17.85
C LEU A 233 1.85 -7.08 -19.15
N HIS A 234 3.17 -7.22 -19.11
CA HIS A 234 3.90 -7.73 -20.26
C HIS A 234 3.68 -9.24 -20.36
N ASP A 235 2.94 -9.68 -21.37
CA ASP A 235 2.78 -11.09 -21.62
C ASP A 235 4.12 -11.67 -22.10
N THR A 236 4.58 -12.76 -21.47
CA THR A 236 5.77 -13.49 -21.90
C THR A 236 5.44 -14.73 -22.72
N TRP A 237 4.17 -14.86 -23.14
CA TRP A 237 3.76 -15.87 -24.09
C TRP A 237 4.35 -15.61 -25.48
N LYS A 238 5.14 -16.58 -25.96
CA LYS A 238 5.54 -16.71 -27.35
C LYS A 238 5.29 -18.14 -27.79
N ASP A 239 4.81 -18.31 -29.01
CA ASP A 239 4.64 -19.62 -29.66
C ASP A 239 3.91 -20.67 -28.79
N GLY A 240 2.94 -20.22 -27.99
CA GLY A 240 2.15 -21.09 -27.10
C GLY A 240 2.84 -21.50 -25.79
N GLN A 241 3.94 -20.85 -25.38
CA GLN A 241 4.61 -21.11 -24.11
C GLN A 241 4.91 -19.85 -23.29
N ARG A 242 4.68 -19.92 -21.98
CA ARG A 242 5.02 -18.88 -20.98
C ARG A 242 6.54 -18.84 -20.79
N HIS A 243 7.24 -17.85 -21.35
CA HIS A 243 8.67 -17.68 -21.12
C HIS A 243 8.94 -17.05 -19.75
N GLY A 244 9.84 -17.65 -18.96
CA GLY A 244 10.21 -17.11 -17.65
C GLY A 244 10.89 -15.74 -17.73
N TRP A 245 10.60 -14.88 -16.75
CA TRP A 245 11.14 -13.53 -16.60
C TRP A 245 12.68 -13.52 -16.69
N ARG A 246 13.26 -12.87 -17.71
CA ARG A 246 14.72 -12.74 -17.88
C ARG A 246 15.16 -11.29 -17.69
N HIS A 247 15.20 -10.84 -16.45
CA HIS A 247 15.98 -9.65 -16.10
C HIS A 247 17.48 -9.93 -16.27
N GLY A 248 18.18 -8.96 -16.85
CA GLY A 248 19.60 -9.06 -17.21
C GLY A 248 20.55 -9.05 -16.03
N SER A 249 20.65 -10.16 -15.28
CA SER A 249 21.84 -10.44 -14.47
C SER A 249 22.16 -11.94 -14.46
N ARG A 250 23.42 -12.31 -14.73
CA ARG A 250 23.86 -13.70 -14.73
C ARG A 250 24.02 -14.22 -13.29
N ARG A 251 22.92 -14.63 -12.66
CA ARG A 251 22.99 -15.52 -11.47
C ARG A 251 22.83 -16.96 -11.92
N LYS A 252 23.86 -17.78 -11.66
CA LYS A 252 23.80 -19.23 -11.87
C LYS A 252 22.76 -19.81 -10.91
N PHE A 253 21.68 -20.38 -11.43
CA PHE A 253 20.76 -21.16 -10.61
C PHE A 253 21.50 -22.38 -10.03
N LEU A 254 21.56 -22.47 -8.70
CA LEU A 254 21.92 -23.70 -8.02
C LEU A 254 20.86 -24.75 -8.33
N LYS A 255 21.28 -25.97 -8.69
CA LYS A 255 20.38 -27.09 -8.95
C LYS A 255 19.64 -27.42 -7.64
N ARG A 256 18.30 -27.51 -7.68
CA ARG A 256 17.53 -28.10 -6.58
C ARG A 256 18.00 -29.57 -6.36
N PRO A 257 18.15 -30.04 -5.11
CA PRO A 257 18.26 -31.47 -4.84
C PRO A 257 16.98 -32.18 -5.28
N LYS A 258 17.11 -33.45 -5.68
CA LYS A 258 15.95 -34.33 -5.87
C LYS A 258 15.63 -35.00 -4.52
N PHE A 259 14.37 -34.92 -4.11
CA PHE A 259 13.66 -35.95 -3.38
C PHE A 259 12.32 -36.14 -4.10
#